data_AF-A0A396JDP6-F1
#
_entry.id   AF-A0A396JDP6-F1
#
_cell.length_a   1.000
_cell.length_b   1.000
_cell.length_c   1.000
_cell.angle_alpha   90.00
_cell.angle_beta   90.00
_cell.angle_gamma   90.00
#
_symmetry.space_group_name_H-M   'P 1'
#
loop_
_entity.id
_entity.type
_entity.pdbx_description
1 polymer ?
#
loop_
_entity_poly.entity_id
_entity_poly.type
_entity_poly.pdbx_seq_one_letter_code
_entity_poly.pdbx_strand_id
1 'polypeptide(L)'
;MKEAANDGTTVDISAKVSTLTADMTCRMVFGKNYLDKGLYEKGFKAVVQELMNLAATPNISDYIPYIGALDLKGLSKRMKEISKIFDEFLEKIIDEHVQSQNKDDDKTKDFVDVMLDFVGTEQSEYRIERSNIKAIMMVRHSSS
;
A
#
# COMPACT_ATOMS: atom_id res chain seq x y z
N MET A 1 -4.55 -6.42 26.84
CA MET A 1 -3.44 -5.97 27.72
C MET A 1 -3.77 -6.25 29.18
N LYS A 2 -4.97 -5.92 29.68
CA LYS A 2 -5.40 -6.27 31.04
C LYS A 2 -5.44 -7.79 31.31
N GLU A 3 -5.93 -8.59 30.35
CA GLU A 3 -5.94 -10.06 30.49
C GLU A 3 -4.53 -10.65 30.46
N ALA A 4 -3.70 -10.26 29.50
CA ALA A 4 -2.30 -10.70 29.44
C ALA A 4 -1.47 -10.30 30.68
N ALA A 5 -1.77 -9.14 31.27
CA ALA A 5 -1.16 -8.68 32.52
C ALA A 5 -1.64 -9.49 33.74
N ASN A 6 -2.88 -9.98 33.74
CA ASN A 6 -3.39 -10.88 34.77
C ASN A 6 -2.83 -12.31 34.64
N ASP A 7 -2.57 -12.76 33.40
CA ASP A 7 -2.09 -14.12 33.11
C ASP A 7 -0.55 -14.22 33.04
N GLY A 8 0.18 -13.14 33.29
CA GLY A 8 1.64 -13.10 33.23
C GLY A 8 2.24 -13.37 31.84
N THR A 9 1.45 -13.19 30.77
CA THR A 9 1.88 -13.50 29.40
C THR A 9 2.66 -12.36 28.77
N THR A 10 3.78 -12.68 28.11
CA THR A 10 4.61 -11.70 27.41
C THR A 10 3.86 -11.16 26.19
N VAL A 11 3.69 -9.84 26.13
CA VAL A 11 3.04 -9.16 25.01
C VAL A 11 4.08 -8.49 24.14
N ASP A 12 4.07 -8.79 22.83
CA ASP A 12 4.84 -8.04 21.85
C ASP A 12 4.16 -6.70 21.56
N ILE A 13 4.71 -5.64 22.16
CA ILE A 13 4.24 -4.27 21.99
C ILE A 13 4.53 -3.77 20.58
N SER A 14 5.66 -4.15 19.99
CA SER A 14 6.08 -3.71 18.66
C SER A 14 5.08 -4.20 17.60
N ALA A 15 4.70 -5.48 17.67
CA ALA A 15 3.70 -6.05 16.77
C ALA A 15 2.33 -5.35 16.90
N LYS A 16 1.91 -4.99 18.13
CA LYS A 16 0.65 -4.29 18.38
C LYS A 16 0.66 -2.85 17.84
N VAL A 17 1.72 -2.09 18.13
CA VAL A 17 1.87 -0.71 17.63
C VAL A 17 1.95 -0.70 16.11
N SER A 18 2.67 -1.64 15.51
CA SER A 18 2.80 -1.76 14.06
C SER A 18 1.45 -2.05 13.39
N THR A 19 0.66 -2.97 13.97
CA THR A 19 -0.70 -3.27 13.47
C THR A 19 -1.61 -2.06 13.60
N LEU A 20 -1.60 -1.39 14.75
CA LEU A 20 -2.42 -0.19 14.98
C LEU A 20 -2.06 0.94 14.00
N THR A 21 -0.76 1.16 13.76
CA THR A 21 -0.28 2.17 12.83
C THR A 21 -0.73 1.84 11.41
N ALA A 22 -0.62 0.58 10.99
CA ALA A 22 -1.09 0.13 9.69
C ALA A 22 -2.61 0.32 9.53
N ASP A 23 -3.40 -0.02 10.56
CA ASP A 23 -4.86 0.15 10.57
C ASP A 23 -5.25 1.63 10.41
N MET A 24 -4.57 2.52 11.15
CA MET A 24 -4.78 3.96 11.07
C MET A 24 -4.45 4.49 9.66
N THR A 25 -3.30 4.10 9.11
CA THR A 25 -2.89 4.47 7.75
C THR A 25 -3.90 3.97 6.72
N CYS A 26 -4.38 2.73 6.81
CA CYS A 26 -5.40 2.22 5.89
C CYS A 26 -6.69 3.04 5.92
N ARG A 27 -7.14 3.44 7.11
CA ARG A 27 -8.36 4.27 7.25
C ARG A 27 -8.15 5.68 6.69
N MET A 28 -6.98 6.28 6.93
CA MET A 28 -6.67 7.62 6.41
C MET A 28 -6.51 7.63 4.89
N VAL A 29 -5.92 6.57 4.33
CA VAL A 29 -5.60 6.52 2.89
C VAL A 29 -6.76 5.97 2.06
N PHE A 30 -7.47 4.94 2.53
CA PHE A 30 -8.47 4.21 1.75
C PHE A 30 -9.88 4.22 2.35
N GLY A 31 -10.11 5.01 3.40
CA GLY A 31 -11.40 5.16 4.08
C GLY A 31 -11.84 3.96 4.91
N LYS A 32 -11.17 2.80 4.81
CA LYS A 32 -11.53 1.58 5.55
C LYS A 32 -10.32 0.69 5.83
N ASN A 33 -10.48 -0.20 6.82
CA ASN A 33 -9.45 -1.18 7.14
C ASN A 33 -9.52 -2.36 6.17
N TYR A 34 -8.38 -2.66 5.52
CA TYR A 34 -8.17 -3.78 4.62
C TYR A 34 -7.22 -4.86 5.15
N LEU A 35 -6.57 -4.64 6.31
CA LEU A 35 -5.59 -5.56 6.89
C LEU A 35 -6.16 -6.94 7.23
N ASP A 36 -7.42 -7.01 7.65
CA ASP A 36 -8.09 -8.27 8.01
C ASP A 36 -9.00 -8.84 6.91
N LYS A 37 -9.14 -8.13 5.78
CA LYS A 37 -9.99 -8.59 4.69
C LYS A 37 -9.19 -9.51 3.77
N GLY A 38 -9.65 -10.75 3.62
CA GLY A 38 -9.12 -11.75 2.68
C GLY A 38 -9.39 -11.41 1.21
N LEU A 39 -9.12 -10.18 0.79
CA LEU A 39 -9.35 -9.70 -0.58
C LEU A 39 -8.50 -10.43 -1.64
N TYR A 40 -7.47 -11.17 -1.19
CA TYR A 40 -6.54 -11.94 -1.99
C TYR A 40 -6.17 -13.24 -1.30
N GLU A 41 -5.69 -14.21 -2.07
CA GLU A 41 -5.18 -15.49 -1.57
C GLU A 41 -4.08 -15.33 -0.50
N LYS A 42 -3.23 -14.29 -0.62
CA LYS A 42 -2.21 -13.93 0.39
C LYS A 42 -2.72 -12.97 1.48
N GLY A 43 -3.85 -12.29 1.30
CA GLY A 43 -4.34 -11.22 2.18
C GLY A 43 -3.54 -9.90 2.07
N PHE A 44 -4.22 -8.75 2.22
CA PHE A 44 -3.61 -7.42 2.03
C PHE A 44 -2.42 -7.16 2.96
N LYS A 45 -2.53 -7.58 4.23
CA LYS A 45 -1.47 -7.47 5.22
C LYS A 45 -0.18 -8.16 4.77
N ALA A 46 -0.27 -9.36 4.20
CA ALA A 46 0.91 -10.08 3.74
C ALA A 46 1.53 -9.41 2.51
N VAL A 47 0.72 -8.87 1.60
CA VAL A 47 1.19 -8.13 0.42
C VAL A 47 1.97 -6.88 0.84
N VAL A 48 1.43 -6.08 1.78
CA VAL A 48 2.12 -4.89 2.29
C VAL A 48 3.39 -5.25 3.05
N GLN A 49 3.37 -6.29 3.88
CA GLN A 49 4.56 -6.77 4.58
C GLN A 49 5.64 -7.24 3.60
N GLU A 50 5.27 -7.99 2.57
CA GLU A 50 6.20 -8.45 1.54
C GLU A 50 6.75 -7.25 0.73
N LEU A 51 5.92 -6.26 0.38
CA LEU A 51 6.34 -5.04 -0.29
C LEU A 51 7.35 -4.24 0.56
N MET A 52 7.06 -4.02 1.84
CA MET A 52 7.96 -3.30 2.76
C MET A 52 9.27 -4.04 2.97
N ASN A 53 9.23 -5.37 3.08
CA ASN A 53 10.44 -6.19 3.18
C ASN A 53 11.29 -6.11 1.91
N LEU A 54 10.67 -6.16 0.73
CA LEU A 54 11.38 -6.02 -0.55
C LEU A 54 11.95 -4.61 -0.72
N ALA A 55 11.22 -3.56 -0.32
CA ALA A 55 11.68 -2.18 -0.36
C ALA A 55 12.85 -1.91 0.61
N ALA A 56 12.89 -2.60 1.75
CA ALA A 56 13.98 -2.50 2.73
C ALA A 56 15.17 -3.40 2.40
N THR A 57 15.05 -4.32 1.43
CA THR A 57 16.13 -5.24 1.08
C THR A 57 17.07 -4.58 0.07
N PRO A 58 18.35 -4.34 0.43
CA PRO A 58 19.32 -3.77 -0.51
C PRO A 58 19.52 -4.72 -1.70
N ASN A 59 19.40 -4.20 -2.93
CA ASN A 59 19.71 -4.99 -4.11
C ASN A 59 21.23 -4.99 -4.32
N ILE A 60 21.81 -6.17 -4.51
CA ILE A 60 23.26 -6.33 -4.69
C ILE A 60 23.73 -5.61 -5.96
N SER A 61 22.86 -5.47 -6.97
CA SER A 61 23.14 -4.65 -8.16
C SER A 61 23.42 -3.18 -7.85
N ASP A 62 22.86 -2.65 -6.75
CA ASP A 62 23.03 -1.24 -6.37
C ASP A 62 24.44 -0.95 -5.85
N TYR A 63 25.21 -2.00 -5.50
CA TYR A 63 26.54 -1.88 -4.91
C TYR A 63 27.67 -2.39 -5.82
N ILE A 64 27.38 -3.25 -6.79
CA ILE A 64 28.38 -3.84 -7.69
C ILE A 64 27.93 -3.63 -9.16
N PRO A 65 28.51 -2.64 -9.87
CA PRO A 65 28.11 -2.27 -11.23
C PRO A 65 28.17 -3.41 -12.26
N TYR A 66 29.03 -4.40 -12.03
CA TYR A 66 29.31 -5.48 -12.97
C TYR A 66 28.35 -6.68 -12.89
N ILE A 67 27.38 -6.66 -11.95
CA ILE A 67 26.39 -7.73 -11.78
C ILE A 67 24.95 -7.26 -11.89
N GLY A 68 24.70 -6.10 -12.53
CA GLY A 68 23.37 -5.50 -12.69
C GLY A 68 22.31 -6.42 -13.31
N ALA A 69 22.71 -7.46 -14.05
CA ALA A 69 21.80 -8.44 -14.64
C ALA A 69 21.52 -9.67 -13.76
N LEU A 70 22.23 -9.84 -12.64
CA LEU A 70 22.05 -11.00 -11.77
C LEU A 70 20.96 -10.69 -10.74
N ASP A 71 19.74 -11.16 -11.01
CA ASP A 71 18.65 -11.26 -10.02
C ASP A 71 18.98 -12.35 -8.97
N LEU A 72 20.12 -12.23 -8.27
CA LEU A 72 20.73 -13.28 -7.43
C LEU A 72 19.80 -13.79 -6.33
N LYS A 73 18.83 -12.97 -5.92
CA LYS A 73 17.87 -13.27 -4.85
C LYS A 73 16.43 -13.36 -5.36
N GLY A 74 16.20 -13.31 -6.68
CA GLY A 74 14.86 -13.27 -7.27
C GLY A 74 14.06 -12.02 -6.87
N LEU A 75 14.73 -10.96 -6.38
CA LEU A 75 14.10 -9.75 -5.84
C LEU A 75 13.31 -9.03 -6.92
N SER A 76 13.86 -8.95 -8.14
CA SER A 76 13.18 -8.29 -9.25
C SER A 76 11.92 -9.04 -9.65
N LYS A 77 11.97 -10.37 -9.72
CA LYS A 77 10.80 -11.20 -10.00
C LYS A 77 9.73 -11.07 -8.91
N ARG A 78 10.11 -11.17 -7.63
CA ARG A 78 9.18 -11.06 -6.50
C ARG A 78 8.57 -9.66 -6.39
N MET A 79 9.36 -8.61 -6.65
CA MET A 79 8.88 -7.24 -6.68
C MET A 79 7.86 -7.03 -7.79
N LYS A 80 8.07 -7.61 -8.99
CA LYS A 80 7.08 -7.57 -10.08
C LYS A 80 5.78 -8.29 -9.70
N GLU A 81 5.87 -9.47 -9.10
CA GLU A 81 4.69 -10.24 -8.66
C GLU A 81 3.88 -9.47 -7.61
N ILE A 82 4.55 -8.89 -6.61
CA ILE A 82 3.90 -8.10 -5.55
C ILE A 82 3.36 -6.77 -6.08
N SER A 83 4.09 -6.09 -6.96
CA SER A 83 3.62 -4.85 -7.60
C SER A 83 2.34 -5.09 -8.39
N LYS A 84 2.21 -6.24 -9.08
CA LYS A 84 0.99 -6.58 -9.81
C LYS A 84 -0.20 -6.78 -8.86
N ILE A 85 -0.01 -7.53 -7.78
CA ILE A 85 -1.07 -7.77 -6.79
C ILE A 85 -1.50 -6.44 -6.13
N PHE A 86 -0.53 -5.57 -5.82
CA PHE A 86 -0.80 -4.27 -5.22
C PHE A 86 -1.47 -3.30 -6.20
N ASP A 87 -1.09 -3.32 -7.49
CA ASP A 87 -1.75 -2.54 -8.54
C ASP A 87 -3.22 -2.94 -8.70
N GLU A 88 -3.52 -4.25 -8.78
CA GLU A 88 -4.89 -4.77 -8.82
C GLU A 88 -5.70 -4.37 -7.58
N PHE A 89 -5.05 -4.22 -6.42
CA PHE A 89 -5.68 -3.74 -5.20
C PHE A 89 -6.01 -2.26 -5.25
N LEU A 90 -5.07 -1.43 -5.67
CA LEU A 90 -5.32 -0.01 -5.84
C LEU A 90 -6.43 0.24 -6.88
N GLU A 91 -6.47 -0.53 -7.96
CA GLU A 91 -7.54 -0.43 -8.95
C GLU A 91 -8.93 -0.68 -8.33
N LYS A 92 -9.08 -1.75 -7.54
CA LYS A 92 -10.36 -2.03 -6.85
C LYS A 92 -10.75 -0.92 -5.89
N ILE A 93 -9.80 -0.39 -5.12
CA ILE A 93 -10.06 0.73 -4.21
C ILE A 93 -10.55 1.93 -5.00
N ILE A 94 -9.83 2.32 -6.06
CA ILE A 94 -10.19 3.50 -6.85
C ILE A 94 -11.60 3.30 -7.45
N ASP A 95 -11.92 2.11 -7.98
CA ASP A 95 -13.26 1.82 -8.49
C ASP A 95 -14.35 1.93 -7.42
N GLU A 96 -14.10 1.42 -6.21
CA GLU A 96 -15.02 1.56 -5.08
C GLU A 96 -15.28 3.05 -4.74
N HIS A 97 -14.23 3.89 -4.76
CA HIS A 97 -14.35 5.31 -4.44
C HIS A 97 -15.09 6.07 -5.55
N VAL A 98 -14.75 5.83 -6.82
CA VAL A 98 -15.44 6.42 -7.99
C VAL A 98 -16.92 6.06 -8.00
N GLN A 99 -17.29 4.81 -7.69
CA GLN A 99 -18.70 4.39 -7.60
C GLN A 99 -19.44 5.01 -6.41
N SER A 100 -18.71 5.40 -5.36
CA SER A 100 -19.28 6.02 -4.15
C SER A 100 -19.38 7.55 -4.23
N GLN A 101 -18.62 8.20 -5.12
CA GLN A 101 -18.51 9.66 -5.22
C GLN A 101 -19.86 10.37 -5.43
N ASN A 102 -20.83 9.70 -6.08
CA ASN A 102 -22.16 10.26 -6.37
C ASN A 102 -23.22 10.01 -5.29
N LYS A 103 -22.86 9.40 -4.15
CA LYS A 103 -23.85 8.87 -3.19
C LYS A 103 -23.89 9.60 -1.84
N ASP A 104 -22.85 10.32 -1.45
CA ASP A 104 -22.80 11.01 -0.15
C ASP A 104 -21.84 12.20 -0.20
N ASP A 105 -22.38 13.42 -0.28
CA ASP A 105 -21.59 14.67 -0.16
C ASP A 105 -21.16 14.96 1.29
N ASP A 106 -21.76 14.29 2.29
CA ASP A 106 -21.49 14.50 3.72
C ASP A 106 -20.51 13.45 4.32
N LYS A 107 -19.94 12.56 3.48
CA LYS A 107 -18.94 11.59 3.96
C LYS A 107 -17.61 12.28 4.26
N THR A 108 -16.93 11.83 5.32
CA THR A 108 -15.54 12.22 5.57
C THR A 108 -14.66 11.70 4.43
N LYS A 109 -14.01 12.60 3.69
CA LYS A 109 -13.11 12.25 2.59
C LYS A 109 -11.81 11.65 3.11
N ASP A 110 -11.39 10.55 2.51
CA ASP A 110 -10.04 10.01 2.66
C ASP A 110 -9.09 10.53 1.57
N PHE A 111 -7.84 10.09 1.60
CA PHE A 111 -6.82 10.50 0.63
C PHE A 111 -7.21 10.18 -0.83
N VAL A 112 -7.82 9.03 -1.10
CA VAL A 112 -8.22 8.64 -2.46
C VAL A 112 -9.38 9.51 -2.93
N ASP A 113 -10.35 9.80 -2.07
CA ASP A 113 -11.43 10.75 -2.37
C ASP A 113 -10.88 12.13 -2.73
N VAL A 114 -9.95 12.66 -1.93
CA VAL A 114 -9.30 13.94 -2.18
C VAL A 114 -8.56 13.92 -3.51
N MET A 115 -7.83 12.85 -3.83
CA MET A 115 -7.13 12.74 -5.12
C MET A 115 -8.09 12.67 -6.31
N LEU A 116 -9.20 11.95 -6.17
CA LEU A 116 -10.22 11.83 -7.21
C LEU A 116 -10.91 13.17 -7.51
N ASP A 117 -11.08 14.04 -6.51
CA ASP A 117 -11.64 15.39 -6.74
C ASP A 117 -10.80 16.23 -7.71
N PHE A 118 -9.49 15.97 -7.81
CA PHE A 118 -8.61 16.68 -8.74
C PHE A 118 -8.56 16.02 -10.13
N VAL A 119 -9.05 14.78 -10.29
CA VAL A 119 -9.03 14.06 -11.57
C VAL A 119 -9.94 14.77 -12.57
N GLY A 120 -9.38 15.17 -13.70
CA GLY A 120 -10.12 15.85 -14.76
C GLY A 120 -10.50 17.30 -14.49
N THR A 121 -10.05 17.90 -13.39
CA THR A 121 -10.19 19.34 -13.16
C THR A 121 -9.19 20.13 -14.00
N GLU A 122 -9.60 21.27 -14.56
CA GLU A 122 -8.68 22.24 -15.19
C GLU A 122 -7.95 23.13 -14.17
N GLN A 123 -8.15 22.87 -12.86
CA GLN A 123 -7.63 23.70 -11.77
C GLN A 123 -6.13 23.51 -11.51
N SER A 124 -5.54 22.41 -11.98
CA SER A 124 -4.10 22.19 -11.91
C SER A 124 -3.48 22.29 -13.31
N GLU A 125 -2.34 22.99 -13.41
CA GLU A 125 -1.50 23.03 -14.62
C GLU A 125 -1.11 21.62 -15.11
N TYR A 126 -1.20 20.63 -14.21
CA TYR A 126 -0.99 19.21 -14.47
C TYR A 126 -2.31 18.44 -14.36
N ARG A 127 -2.72 17.76 -15.43
CA ARG A 127 -3.89 16.86 -15.40
C ARG A 127 -3.57 15.65 -14.52
N ILE A 128 -4.25 15.54 -13.37
CA ILE A 128 -4.18 14.34 -12.54
C ILE A 128 -5.05 13.26 -13.18
N GLU A 129 -4.42 12.13 -13.50
CA GLU A 129 -5.06 10.92 -14.00
C GLU A 129 -4.99 9.83 -12.94
N ARG A 130 -5.81 8.78 -13.14
CA ARG A 130 -5.81 7.57 -12.31
C ARG A 130 -4.42 6.94 -12.17
N SER A 131 -3.61 6.99 -13.23
CA SER A 131 -2.23 6.52 -13.24
C SER A 131 -1.33 7.28 -12.25
N ASN A 132 -1.58 8.58 -12.06
CA ASN A 132 -0.85 9.41 -11.10
C ASN A 132 -1.20 9.04 -9.66
N ILE A 133 -2.48 8.78 -9.37
CA ILE A 133 -2.94 8.32 -8.05
C ILE A 133 -2.20 7.03 -7.68
N LYS A 134 -2.22 6.03 -8.57
CA LYS A 134 -1.50 4.77 -8.34
C LYS A 134 0.01 4.96 -8.20
N ALA A 135 0.60 5.85 -8.99
CA ALA A 135 2.04 6.12 -8.94
C ALA A 135 2.47 6.80 -7.63
N ILE A 136 1.64 7.64 -7.01
CA ILE A 136 1.92 8.25 -5.71
C ILE A 136 1.79 7.21 -4.59
N MET A 137 0.84 6.29 -4.72
CA MET A 137 0.63 5.21 -3.75
C MET A 137 1.66 4.08 -3.86
N MET A 138 2.29 3.92 -5.03
CA MET A 138 3.37 2.96 -5.24
C MET A 138 4.74 3.61 -5.04
N VAL A 139 5.58 3.00 -4.20
CA VAL A 139 7.01 3.33 -4.16
C VAL A 139 7.66 2.78 -5.44
N ARG A 140 8.01 3.65 -6.39
CA ARG A 140 8.76 3.23 -7.59
C ARG A 140 10.13 2.69 -7.18
N HIS A 141 10.42 1.45 -7.56
CA HIS A 141 11.79 0.98 -7.69
C HIS A 141 12.30 1.42 -9.07
N SER A 142 13.20 2.41 -9.12
CA SER A 142 13.95 2.74 -10.34
C SER A 142 14.98 1.63 -10.56
N SER A 143 14.68 0.72 -11.48
CA SER A 143 15.69 -0.13 -12.09
C SER A 143 16.50 0.74 -13.07
N SER A 144 17.74 1.07 -12.72
CA SER A 144 18.78 1.44 -13.68
C SER A 144 19.59 0.20 -14.05
#